data_AF-A0A095B0P5-F1
#
_entry.id   AF-A0A095B0P5-F1
#
_cell.length_a   1.000
_cell.length_b   1.000
_cell.length_c   1.000
_cell.angle_alpha   90.00
_cell.angle_beta   90.00
_cell.angle_gamma   90.00
#
_symmetry.space_group_name_H-M   'P 1'
#
loop_
_entity.id
_entity.type
_entity.pdbx_description
1 polymer ?
#
loop_
_entity_poly.entity_id
_entity_poly.type
_entity_poly.pdbx_seq_one_letter_code
_entity_poly.pdbx_strand_id
1 'polypeptide(L)' 'MHLPAPFLADRAAVEDAHALITLHGEEAGFAAAARAEQYRALGNHLHFARWRQIERLITYLSVEDILDTVH' A
#
# COMPACT_ATOMS: atom_id res chain seq x y z
N MET A 1 9.98 13.02 9.73
CA MET A 1 8.57 12.70 10.02
C MET A 1 8.51 11.21 10.32
N HIS A 2 8.16 10.80 11.55
CA HIS A 2 8.06 9.37 11.88
C HIS A 2 6.78 8.80 11.28
N LEU A 3 6.91 8.01 10.21
CA LEU A 3 5.80 7.25 9.65
C LEU A 3 5.59 6.01 10.54
N PRO A 4 4.45 5.87 11.23
CA PRO A 4 4.19 4.68 12.02
C PRO A 4 4.15 3.46 11.09
N ALA A 5 4.82 2.37 11.50
CA ALA A 5 4.91 1.15 10.72
C ALA A 5 3.51 0.72 10.23
N PRO A 6 3.33 0.49 8.92
CA PRO A 6 2.06 0.04 8.39
C PRO A 6 1.76 -1.36 8.92
N PHE A 7 0.52 -1.58 9.37
CA PHE A 7 0.08 -2.91 9.75
C PHE A 7 0.08 -3.82 8.52
N LEU A 8 0.83 -4.91 8.60
CA LEU A 8 0.93 -5.89 7.53
C LEU A 8 -0.11 -7.00 7.75
N ALA A 9 -1.19 -6.97 6.99
CA ALA A 9 -2.24 -7.99 7.11
C ALA A 9 -1.80 -9.37 6.59
N ASP A 10 -1.09 -9.40 5.46
CA ASP A 10 -0.70 -10.64 4.77
C ASP A 10 0.51 -10.43 3.87
N ARG A 11 1.28 -11.50 3.62
CA ARG A 11 2.37 -11.49 2.62
C ARG A 11 1.90 -11.03 1.24
N ALA A 12 0.68 -11.39 0.86
CA ALA A 12 0.11 -10.98 -0.43
C ALA A 12 0.03 -9.45 -0.58
N ALA A 13 -0.18 -8.70 0.52
CA ALA A 13 -0.18 -7.24 0.48
C ALA A 13 1.21 -6.66 0.17
N VAL A 14 2.29 -7.33 0.61
CA VAL A 14 3.67 -6.95 0.26
C VAL A 14 3.94 -7.21 -1.22
N GLU A 15 3.54 -8.38 -1.71
CA GLU A 15 3.69 -8.74 -3.13
C GLU A 15 2.93 -7.76 -4.02
N ASP A 16 1.68 -7.42 -3.65
CA ASP A 16 0.86 -6.42 -4.34
C ASP A 16 1.53 -5.03 -4.34
N ALA A 17 2.07 -4.59 -3.19
CA ALA A 17 2.79 -3.33 -3.07
C ALA A 17 4.05 -3.31 -3.95
N HIS A 18 4.86 -4.36 -3.89
CA HIS A 18 6.10 -4.47 -4.66
C HIS A 18 5.84 -4.54 -6.17
N ALA A 19 4.79 -5.27 -6.59
CA ALA A 19 4.35 -5.30 -7.97
C ALA A 19 3.92 -3.91 -8.45
N LEU A 20 3.16 -3.16 -7.64
CA LEU A 20 2.77 -1.80 -7.97
C LEU A 20 3.96 -0.85 -8.05
N ILE A 21 4.91 -0.91 -7.12
CA ILE A 21 6.14 -0.11 -7.15
C ILE A 21 6.95 -0.43 -8.41
N THR A 22 7.09 -1.72 -8.75
CA THR A 22 7.82 -2.14 -9.95
C THR A 22 7.15 -1.65 -11.24
N LEU A 23 5.81 -1.69 -11.29
CA LEU A 23 5.04 -1.33 -12.49
C LEU A 23 4.85 0.18 -12.67
N HIS A 24 4.65 0.91 -11.57
CA HIS A 24 4.21 2.31 -11.59
C HIS A 24 5.22 3.29 -10.96
N GLY A 25 6.28 2.80 -10.30
CA GLY A 25 7.30 3.65 -9.68
C GLY A 25 6.69 4.65 -8.70
N GLU A 26 6.90 5.95 -8.94
CA GLU A 26 6.38 7.05 -8.13
C GLU A 26 4.84 7.10 -8.10
N GLU A 27 4.18 6.60 -9.15
CA GLU A 27 2.71 6.58 -9.26
C GLU A 27 2.07 5.38 -8.53
N ALA A 28 2.86 4.48 -7.93
CA ALA A 28 2.38 3.27 -7.29
C ALA A 28 1.36 3.55 -6.16
N GLY A 29 1.57 4.62 -5.39
CA GLY A 29 0.63 5.04 -4.35
C GLY A 29 -0.73 5.43 -4.94
N PHE A 30 -0.73 6.17 -6.04
CA PHE A 30 -1.96 6.53 -6.76
C PHE A 30 -2.66 5.32 -7.36
N ALA A 31 -1.91 4.36 -7.91
CA ALA A 31 -2.48 3.13 -8.45
C ALA A 31 -3.17 2.28 -7.36
N ALA A 32 -2.59 2.20 -6.16
CA ALA A 32 -3.23 1.55 -5.01
C ALA A 32 -4.49 2.29 -4.54
N ALA A 33 -4.44 3.62 -4.45
CA ALA A 33 -5.58 4.44 -4.08
C ALA A 33 -6.75 4.30 -5.08
N ALA A 34 -6.45 4.28 -6.38
CA ALA A 34 -7.43 4.07 -7.43
C ALA A 34 -8.11 2.70 -7.32
N ARG A 35 -7.34 1.64 -7.02
CA ARG A 35 -7.90 0.32 -6.74
C ARG A 35 -8.79 0.32 -5.51
N ALA A 36 -8.38 0.98 -4.42
CA ALA A 36 -9.23 1.10 -3.23
C ALA A 36 -10.58 1.72 -3.59
N GLU A 37 -10.60 2.82 -4.33
CA GLU A 37 -11.83 3.51 -4.73
C GLU A 37 -12.74 2.63 -5.60
N GLN A 38 -12.19 1.79 -6.47
CA GLN A 38 -12.98 0.82 -7.23
C GLN A 38 -13.71 -0.17 -6.32
N TYR A 39 -13.05 -0.71 -5.29
CA TYR A 39 -13.69 -1.61 -4.33
C TYR A 39 -14.70 -0.89 -3.45
N ARG A 40 -14.48 0.40 -3.14
CA ARG A 40 -15.48 1.24 -2.47
C ARG A 40 -16.74 1.38 -3.32
N ALA A 41 -16.59 1.65 -4.62
CA ALA A 41 -17.72 1.75 -5.55
C ALA A 41 -18.51 0.42 -5.67
N LEU A 42 -17.82 -0.72 -5.54
CA LEU A 42 -18.43 -2.06 -5.51
C LEU A 42 -19.06 -2.42 -4.15
N GLY A 43 -18.96 -1.55 -3.13
CA GLY A 43 -19.45 -1.82 -1.77
C GLY A 43 -18.61 -2.85 -1.00
N ASN A 44 -17.43 -3.23 -1.52
CA ASN A 44 -16.56 -4.21 -0.89
C ASN A 44 -15.59 -3.53 0.08
N HIS A 45 -16.09 -3.25 1.28
CA HIS A 45 -15.35 -2.53 2.32
C HIS A 45 -14.10 -3.26 2.82
N LEU A 46 -14.07 -4.61 2.77
CA LEU A 46 -12.89 -5.41 3.14
C LEU A 46 -11.73 -5.17 2.17
N HIS A 47 -12.01 -5.25 0.87
CA HIS A 47 -10.99 -4.99 -0.15
C HIS A 47 -10.58 -3.52 -0.18
N PHE A 48 -11.51 -2.59 0.07
CA PHE A 48 -11.18 -1.19 0.24
C PHE A 48 -10.14 -0.98 1.36
N ALA A 49 -10.40 -1.52 2.57
CA ALA A 49 -9.49 -1.39 3.70
C ALA A 49 -8.11 -2.01 3.40
N ARG A 50 -8.08 -3.17 2.73
CA ARG A 50 -6.84 -3.81 2.29
C ARG A 50 -6.05 -2.92 1.32
N TRP A 51 -6.67 -2.35 0.30
CA TRP A 51 -5.97 -1.49 -0.66
C TRP A 51 -5.47 -0.18 -0.03
N ARG A 52 -6.19 0.36 0.95
CA ARG A 52 -5.71 1.51 1.75
C ARG A 52 -4.50 1.17 2.62
N GLN A 53 -4.41 -0.07 3.12
CA GLN A 53 -3.20 -0.54 3.81
C GLN A 53 -2.03 -0.70 2.82
N ILE A 54 -2.27 -1.26 1.64
CA ILE A 54 -1.27 -1.41 0.58
C ILE A 54 -0.73 -0.05 0.13
N GLU A 55 -1.59 0.95 -0.07
CA GLU A 55 -1.18 2.32 -0.39
C GLU A 55 -0.22 2.90 0.66
N ARG A 56 -0.56 2.78 1.95
CA ARG A 56 0.32 3.22 3.04
C ARG A 56 1.64 2.45 3.08
N LEU A 57 1.60 1.16 2.78
CA LEU A 57 2.79 0.33 2.67
C LEU A 57 3.68 0.78 1.51
N ILE A 58 3.10 1.09 0.36
CA ILE A 58 3.84 1.65 -0.78
C ILE A 58 4.49 2.97 -0.40
N THR A 59 3.75 3.90 0.21
CA THR A 59 4.34 5.16 0.70
C THR A 59 5.50 4.92 1.65
N TYR A 60 5.40 3.93 2.55
CA TYR A 60 6.47 3.58 3.48
C TYR A 60 7.70 2.99 2.76
N LEU A 61 7.49 2.09 1.78
CA LEU A 61 8.56 1.43 1.01
C LEU A 61 9.22 2.35 -0.03
N SER A 62 8.51 3.37 -0.51
CA SER A 62 9.02 4.35 -1.47
C SER A 62 9.88 5.44 -0.83
N VAL A 63 9.95 5.50 0.51
CA VAL A 63 10.89 6.39 1.19
C VAL A 63 12.28 5.75 1.14
N GLU A 64 13.22 6.38 0.44
CA GLU A 64 14.65 6.00 0.33
C GLU A 64 15.46 6.19 1.64
N ASP A 65 14.79 6.33 2.77
CA ASP A 65 15.40 6.54 4.09
C ASP A 65 15.16 5.31 4.97
N ILE A 66 16.13 4.97 5.82
CA ILE A 66 16.04 3.80 6.71
C ILE A 66 15.14 4.20 7.87
N LEU A 67 13.83 3.97 7.72
CA LEU A 67 12.83 4.43 8.69
C LEU A 67 12.77 3.57 9.96
N ASP A 68 12.71 2.23 9.83
CA ASP A 68 12.83 1.23 10.92
C ASP A 68 12.72 -0.20 10.34
N THR A 69 12.67 -1.24 11.19
CA THR A 69 12.40 -2.64 10.80
C THR A 69 10.91 -2.94 10.92
N VAL A 70 10.29 -3.49 9.86
CA VAL A 70 8.90 -3.97 9.91
C VAL A 70 8.88 -5.34 10.62
N HIS A 71 8.14 -5.45 11.74
CA HIS A 71 7.93 -6.69 12.51
C HIS A 71 6.59 -7.35 12.22
#